data_AF-A0A928WU42-F1
#
_entry.id   AF-A0A928WU42-F1
#
_cell.length_a   1.000
_cell.length_b   1.000
_cell.length_c   1.000
_cell.angle_alpha   90.00
_cell.angle_beta   90.00
_cell.angle_gamma   90.00
#
_symmetry.space_group_name_H-M   'P 1'
#
loop_
_entity.id
_entity.type
_entity.pdbx_description
1 polymer ?
#
loop_
_entity_poly.entity_id
_entity_poly.type
_entity_poly.pdbx_seq_one_letter_code
_entity_poly.pdbx_strand_id
1 'polypeptide(L)' 'FDYETLMTLSKTPASVAMSKDLKKRGWSFIGPTTAYAFMQAMGMVNDHVEGCEWRSRTEKLRQAFIRPGGVGTGIGDEV' A
#
# COMPACT_ATOMS: atom_id res chain seq x y z
N PHE A 1 -15.60 16.31 -0.10
CA PHE A 1 -15.62 14.84 -0.03
C PHE A 1 -16.86 14.42 0.74
N ASP A 2 -17.65 13.49 0.22
CA ASP A 2 -18.74 12.84 0.96
C ASP A 2 -18.19 11.80 1.94
N TYR A 3 -19.02 11.39 2.89
CA TYR A 3 -18.63 10.47 3.97
C TYR A 3 -18.17 9.10 3.45
N GLU A 4 -18.86 8.56 2.46
CA GLU A 4 -18.54 7.24 1.88
C GLU A 4 -17.16 7.26 1.23
N THR A 5 -16.86 8.32 0.47
CA THR A 5 -15.53 8.51 -0.14
C THR A 5 -14.43 8.53 0.93
N LEU A 6 -14.61 9.29 2.02
CA LEU A 6 -13.59 9.37 3.09
C LEU A 6 -13.34 8.03 3.79
N MET A 7 -14.38 7.21 3.96
CA MET A 7 -14.26 5.89 4.59
C MET A 7 -13.45 4.89 3.76
N THR A 8 -13.42 5.05 2.43
CA THR A 8 -12.63 4.20 1.54
C THR A 8 -11.14 4.56 1.48
N LEU A 9 -10.74 5.77 1.88
CA LEU A 9 -9.33 6.18 1.89
C LEU A 9 -8.47 5.47 2.95
N SER A 10 -9.11 4.81 3.93
CA SER A 10 -8.42 4.22 5.09
C SER A 10 -8.15 2.71 4.97
N LYS A 11 -8.64 2.05 3.90
CA LYS A 11 -8.46 0.62 3.65
C LYS A 11 -8.72 0.28 2.19
N THR A 12 -8.09 -0.78 1.70
CA THR A 12 -8.28 -1.27 0.32
C THR A 12 -8.62 -2.77 0.33
N PRO A 13 -9.13 -3.34 -0.78
CA PRO A 13 -9.28 -4.79 -0.90
C PRO A 13 -7.98 -5.55 -0.57
N ALA A 14 -6.84 -5.02 -1.03
CA ALA A 14 -5.52 -5.56 -0.71
C ALA A 14 -5.20 -5.52 0.79
N SER A 15 -5.50 -4.41 1.50
CA SER A 15 -5.25 -4.33 2.95
C SER A 15 -6.18 -5.24 3.76
N VAL A 16 -7.42 -5.47 3.30
CA VAL A 16 -8.33 -6.47 3.87
C VAL A 16 -7.76 -7.88 3.72
N ALA A 17 -7.28 -8.22 2.52
CA ALA A 17 -6.67 -9.52 2.24
C ALA A 17 -5.41 -9.74 3.09
N MET A 18 -4.53 -8.75 3.18
CA MET A 18 -3.32 -8.78 4.02
C MET A 18 -3.66 -8.96 5.50
N SER A 19 -4.60 -8.16 6.04
CA SER A 19 -5.06 -8.31 7.43
C SER A 19 -5.55 -9.73 7.71
N LYS A 20 -6.33 -10.33 6.78
CA LYS A 20 -6.84 -11.70 6.94
C LYS A 20 -5.71 -12.74 6.93
N ASP A 21 -4.75 -12.60 6.01
CA ASP A 21 -3.63 -13.55 5.91
C ASP A 21 -2.70 -13.46 7.13
N LEU A 22 -2.35 -12.25 7.57
CA LEU A 22 -1.51 -12.04 8.76
C LEU A 22 -2.17 -12.56 10.03
N LYS A 23 -3.49 -12.36 10.20
CA LYS A 23 -4.24 -12.97 11.32
C LYS A 23 -4.20 -14.49 11.30
N LYS A 24 -4.34 -15.12 10.13
CA LYS A 24 -4.19 -16.59 9.99
C LYS A 24 -2.80 -17.07 10.38
N ARG A 25 -1.77 -16.24 10.18
CA ARG A 25 -0.39 -16.51 10.61
C ARG A 25 -0.12 -16.16 12.08
N GLY A 26 -1.14 -15.82 12.85
CA GLY A 26 -1.04 -15.58 14.30
C GLY A 26 -0.80 -14.12 14.71
N TRP A 27 -0.84 -13.16 13.78
CA TRP A 27 -0.67 -11.75 14.13
C TRP A 27 -1.91 -11.19 14.82
N SER A 28 -1.68 -10.36 15.84
CA SER A 28 -2.72 -9.63 16.57
C SER A 28 -2.70 -8.13 16.23
N PHE A 29 -3.80 -7.42 16.50
CA PHE A 29 -3.96 -5.97 16.27
C PHE A 29 -3.77 -5.48 14.82
N ILE A 30 -3.83 -6.38 13.83
CA ILE A 30 -3.65 -6.04 12.41
C ILE A 30 -5.00 -6.01 11.67
N GLY A 31 -5.84 -5.01 11.96
CA GLY A 31 -7.08 -4.78 11.20
C GLY A 31 -6.81 -4.23 9.78
N PRO A 32 -7.81 -4.18 8.88
CA PRO A 32 -7.62 -3.67 7.52
C PRO A 32 -7.04 -2.25 7.43
N THR A 33 -7.43 -1.37 8.35
CA THR A 33 -6.87 -0.01 8.44
C THR A 33 -5.41 0.00 8.89
N THR A 34 -5.08 -0.80 9.91
CA THR A 34 -3.68 -0.97 10.36
C THR A 34 -2.82 -1.57 9.25
N ALA A 35 -3.34 -2.57 8.53
CA ALA A 35 -2.67 -3.16 7.38
C ALA A 35 -2.45 -2.14 6.26
N TYR A 36 -3.43 -1.26 6.00
CA TYR A 36 -3.27 -0.21 5.00
C TYR A 36 -2.22 0.83 5.41
N ALA A 37 -2.26 1.28 6.66
CA ALA A 37 -1.24 2.17 7.21
C ALA A 37 0.16 1.55 7.14
N PHE A 38 0.27 0.24 7.37
CA PHE A 38 1.52 -0.50 7.17
C PHE A 38 1.97 -0.49 5.70
N MET A 39 1.06 -0.73 4.76
CA MET A 39 1.35 -0.65 3.33
C MET A 39 1.86 0.75 2.92
N GLN A 40 1.26 1.81 3.47
CA GLN A 40 1.70 3.19 3.25
C GLN A 40 3.10 3.42 3.83
N ALA A 41 3.34 3.04 5.09
CA ALA A 41 4.62 3.25 5.78
C ALA A 41 5.79 2.49 5.13
N MET A 42 5.52 1.27 4.63
CA MET A 42 6.53 0.45 3.96
C MET A 42 6.71 0.80 2.47
N GLY A 43 5.99 1.81 1.97
CA GLY A 43 6.07 2.23 0.58
C GLY A 43 5.55 1.19 -0.40
N MET A 44 4.61 0.33 0.01
CA MET A 44 3.88 -0.57 -0.91
C MET A 44 2.89 0.23 -1.76
N VAL A 45 2.33 1.29 -1.19
CA VAL A 45 1.55 2.33 -1.87
C VAL A 45 2.26 3.68 -1.74
N ASN A 46 1.97 4.62 -2.65
CA ASN A 46 2.52 5.98 -2.64
C ASN A 46 1.38 7.00 -2.54
N ASP A 47 0.82 7.13 -1.34
CA ASP A 47 -0.33 8.01 -1.07
C ASP A 47 0.08 9.41 -0.59
N HIS A 48 1.31 9.84 -0.89
CA HIS A 48 1.69 11.22 -0.62
C HIS A 48 0.74 12.17 -1.36
N VAL A 49 0.21 13.17 -0.65
CA VAL A 49 -0.71 14.16 -1.22
C VAL A 49 -0.08 14.94 -2.37
N GLU A 50 -0.91 15.50 -3.26
CA GLU A 50 -0.43 16.41 -4.30
C GLU A 50 0.38 17.56 -3.70
N GLY A 51 1.50 17.90 -4.33
CA GLY A 51 2.43 18.93 -3.82
C GLY A 51 3.35 18.49 -2.69
N CYS A 52 3.23 17.26 -2.17
CA CYS A 52 4.21 16.72 -1.23
C CYS A 52 5.56 16.51 -1.93
N GLU A 53 6.63 17.11 -1.37
CA GLU A 53 7.99 17.04 -1.91
C GLU A 53 8.47 15.60 -2.15
N TRP A 54 8.03 14.67 -1.30
CA TRP A 54 8.44 13.27 -1.35
C TRP A 54 7.70 12.44 -2.38
N ARG A 55 6.52 12.87 -2.85
CA ARG A 55 5.68 12.07 -3.75
C ARG A 55 6.42 11.67 -5.03
N SER A 56 7.01 12.66 -5.71
CA SER A 56 7.72 12.45 -6.98
C SER A 56 9.01 11.66 -6.81
N ARG A 57 9.71 11.89 -5.67
CA ARG A 57 10.95 11.18 -5.34
C ARG A 57 10.68 9.70 -5.05
N THR A 58 9.67 9.42 -4.22
CA THR A 58 9.23 8.06 -3.88
C THR A 58 8.78 7.32 -5.14
N GLU A 59 8.05 7.98 -6.04
CA GLU A 59 7.58 7.35 -7.29
C GLU A 59 8.74 6.93 -8.20
N LYS A 60 9.74 7.79 -8.38
CA LYS A 60 10.96 7.45 -9.15
C LYS A 60 11.70 6.26 -8.56
N LEU A 61 11.84 6.20 -7.23
CA LEU A 61 12.49 5.09 -6.55
C LEU A 61 11.69 3.79 -6.70
N ARG A 62 10.36 3.84 -6.61
CA ARG A 62 9.47 2.69 -6.82
C ARG A 62 9.58 2.13 -8.23
N GLN A 63 9.63 3.00 -9.24
CA GLN A 63 9.79 2.60 -10.64
C GLN A 63 11.16 1.95 -10.91
N ALA A 64 12.21 2.41 -10.22
CA ALA A 64 13.55 1.83 -10.32
C ALA A 64 13.75 0.59 -9.43
N PHE A 65 12.81 0.27 -8.52
CA PHE A 65 12.97 -0.83 -7.58
C PHE A 65 12.79 -2.20 -8.25
N ILE A 66 13.85 -2.99 -8.25
CA ILE A 66 13.85 -4.36 -8.78
C ILE A 66 13.34 -5.31 -7.70
N ARG A 67 12.18 -5.93 -7.92
CA ARG A 67 11.59 -6.88 -6.97
C ARG A 67 12.38 -8.19 -6.95
N PRO A 68 12.78 -8.69 -5.77
CA PRO A 68 13.39 -10.01 -5.66
C PRO A 68 12.45 -11.10 -6.21
N GLY A 69 12.93 -11.89 -7.17
CA GLY A 69 12.17 -13.01 -7.76
C GLY A 69 11.34 -12.67 -9.01
N GLY A 70 11.33 -11.43 -9.49
CA GLY A 70 10.71 -11.06 -10.76
C GLY A 70 11.75 -10.86 -11.86
N VAL A 71 11.56 -11.51 -13.01
CA VAL A 71 12.25 -11.15 -14.25
C VAL A 71 11.99 -9.66 -14.50
N GLY A 72 13.06 -8.87 -14.55
CA GLY A 72 12.96 -7.43 -14.63
C GLY A 72 12.26 -6.98 -15.90
N THR A 73 11.06 -6.43 -15.77
CA THR A 73 10.59 -5.23 -16.47
C THR A 73 9.44 -4.69 -15.63
N GLY A 74 9.62 -3.48 -15.07
CA GLY A 74 8.53 -2.81 -14.38
C GLY A 74 7.34 -2.63 -15.31
N ILE A 75 6.15 -2.98 -14.81
CA ILE A 75 4.81 -2.43 -15.05
C ILE A 75 3.88 -3.29 -14.17
N GLY A 76 2.84 -2.65 -13.62
CA GLY A 76 2.09 -3.11 -12.46
C GLY A 76 1.48 -4.51 -12.56
N ASP A 77 1.68 -5.28 -11.49
CA ASP A 77 0.79 -6.37 -11.12
C ASP A 77 -0.19 -5.82 -10.07
N GLU A 78 -1.36 -5.46 -10.59
CA GLU A 78 -2.69 -5.54 -9.97
C GLU A 78 -2.72 -5.68 -8.44
N VAL A 79 -2.88 -4.53 -7.78
CA VAL A 79 -3.72 -4.40 -6.58
C VAL A 79 -4.96 -3.60 -6.94
#